data_AF-A0A943KDP9-F1
#
_entry.id   AF-A0A943KDP9-F1
#
_cell.length_a   1.000
_cell.length_b   1.000
_cell.length_c   1.000
_cell.angle_alpha   90.00
_cell.angle_beta   90.00
_cell.angle_gamma   90.00
#
_symmetry.space_group_name_H-M   'P 1'
#
loop_
_entity.id
_entity.type
_entity.pdbx_description
1 polymer ?
#
loop_
_entity_poly.entity_id
_entity_poly.type
_entity_poly.pdbx_seq_one_letter_code
_entity_poly.pdbx_strand_id
1 'polypeptide(L)'
;MGWLVGAIFAGIFAVACMIATIQSSAPDRVAPLVISILFFCICILCLYQKKRKAQRAEKGVVEDNLPTGYSYVMSAKHMDGLPWGEQADCNVYLYPDKYVFWRNKNTYTLSMDKITDVCIKTDVEIQKAYVSSVGGAIGGAALFGKLGAMIGGRVKEKTDTTISKFLIFTYNKDGETKYISFEIPFYNKKAPKYVKAYQAQASGHQNFQL
;
A
#
# COMPACT_ATOMS: atom_id res chain seq x y z
N MET A 1 -3.91 -17.71 -16.35
CA MET A 1 -5.04 -17.90 -17.29
C MET A 1 -5.81 -19.21 -17.11
N GLY A 2 -5.21 -20.32 -16.62
CA GLY A 2 -5.90 -21.63 -16.55
C GLY A 2 -7.15 -21.72 -15.65
N TRP A 3 -7.32 -20.83 -14.66
CA TRP A 3 -8.48 -20.90 -13.77
C TRP A 3 -9.79 -20.45 -14.42
N LEU A 4 -9.71 -19.50 -15.38
CA LEU A 4 -10.87 -18.99 -16.10
C LEU A 4 -11.38 -20.02 -17.13
N VAL A 5 -10.45 -20.75 -17.77
CA VAL A 5 -10.75 -21.86 -18.68
C VAL A 5 -11.43 -23.02 -17.93
N GLY A 6 -10.93 -23.39 -16.75
CA GLY A 6 -11.53 -24.46 -15.95
C GLY A 6 -12.97 -24.16 -15.48
N ALA A 7 -13.26 -22.91 -15.15
CA ALA A 7 -14.61 -22.49 -14.76
C ALA A 7 -15.61 -22.54 -15.94
N ILE A 8 -15.16 -22.15 -17.13
CA ILE A 8 -15.97 -22.20 -18.35
C ILE A 8 -16.31 -23.65 -18.73
N PHE A 9 -15.32 -24.56 -18.71
CA PHE A 9 -15.56 -25.98 -19.01
C PHE A 9 -16.52 -26.66 -18.02
N ALA A 10 -16.41 -26.34 -16.72
CA ALA A 10 -17.33 -26.88 -15.71
C ALA A 10 -18.77 -26.39 -15.91
N GLY A 11 -18.95 -25.12 -16.30
CA GLY A 11 -20.27 -24.56 -16.63
C GLY A 11 -20.91 -25.24 -17.85
N ILE A 12 -20.12 -25.44 -18.92
CA ILE A 12 -20.59 -26.10 -20.15
C ILE A 12 -21.01 -27.55 -19.87
N PHE A 13 -20.24 -28.29 -19.06
CA PHE A 13 -20.56 -29.67 -18.72
C PHE A 13 -21.83 -29.80 -17.86
N ALA A 14 -22.04 -28.88 -16.90
CA ALA A 14 -23.25 -28.86 -16.08
C ALA A 14 -24.52 -28.59 -16.91
N VAL A 15 -24.44 -27.67 -17.88
CA VAL A 15 -25.55 -27.38 -18.81
C VAL A 15 -25.85 -28.57 -19.72
N ALA A 16 -24.81 -29.25 -20.23
CA ALA A 16 -24.97 -30.45 -21.04
C ALA A 16 -25.66 -31.60 -20.26
N CYS A 17 -25.29 -31.81 -19.00
CA CYS A 17 -25.96 -32.79 -18.12
C CYS A 17 -27.42 -32.41 -17.84
N MET A 18 -27.73 -31.12 -17.65
CA MET A 18 -29.10 -30.66 -17.43
C MET A 18 -29.98 -30.93 -18.66
N ILE A 19 -29.49 -30.66 -19.87
CA ILE A 19 -30.22 -30.94 -21.13
C ILE A 19 -30.48 -32.44 -21.29
N ALA A 20 -29.49 -33.30 -21.00
CA ALA A 20 -29.64 -34.75 -21.09
C ALA A 20 -30.73 -35.31 -20.14
N THR A 21 -30.87 -34.74 -18.93
CA THR A 21 -31.91 -35.16 -17.97
C THR A 21 -33.33 -34.73 -18.35
N ILE A 22 -33.49 -33.69 -19.18
CA ILE A 22 -34.81 -33.22 -19.65
C ILE A 22 -35.36 -34.16 -20.73
N GLN A 23 -34.48 -34.76 -21.55
CA GLN A 23 -34.87 -35.65 -22.66
C GLN A 23 -35.16 -37.10 -22.23
N SER A 24 -34.69 -37.56 -21.05
CA SER A 24 -34.91 -38.93 -20.58
C SER A 24 -36.32 -39.11 -19.98
N SER A 25 -37.17 -39.98 -20.55
CA SER A 25 -38.57 -40.24 -20.12
C SER A 25 -38.72 -41.04 -18.80
N ALA A 26 -37.64 -41.33 -18.07
CA ALA A 26 -37.69 -42.11 -16.84
C ALA A 26 -38.27 -41.30 -15.65
N PRO A 27 -39.01 -41.94 -14.72
CA PRO A 27 -39.63 -41.28 -13.56
C PRO A 27 -38.63 -40.79 -12.48
N ASP A 28 -37.36 -41.21 -12.53
CA ASP A 28 -36.36 -40.95 -11.49
C ASP A 28 -35.52 -39.67 -11.71
N ARG A 29 -36.10 -38.63 -12.34
CA ARG A 29 -35.38 -37.39 -12.73
C ARG A 29 -34.89 -36.54 -11.56
N VAL A 30 -35.45 -36.76 -10.37
CA VAL A 30 -35.18 -35.93 -9.18
C VAL A 30 -33.80 -36.22 -8.60
N ALA A 31 -33.36 -37.48 -8.59
CA ALA A 31 -32.07 -37.90 -8.04
C ALA A 31 -30.85 -37.29 -8.77
N PRO A 32 -30.72 -37.35 -10.12
CA PRO A 32 -29.58 -36.78 -10.81
C PRO A 32 -29.53 -35.24 -10.77
N LEU A 33 -30.68 -34.57 -10.68
CA LEU A 33 -30.74 -33.11 -10.53
C LEU A 33 -30.19 -32.65 -9.19
N VAL A 34 -30.53 -33.33 -8.09
CA VAL A 34 -30.01 -33.00 -6.75
C VAL A 34 -28.49 -33.22 -6.69
N ILE A 35 -27.99 -34.30 -7.29
CA ILE A 35 -26.55 -34.60 -7.34
C ILE A 35 -25.79 -33.53 -8.15
N SER A 36 -26.34 -33.09 -9.28
CA SER A 36 -25.74 -32.03 -10.11
C SER A 36 -25.66 -30.68 -9.37
N ILE A 37 -26.73 -30.31 -8.65
CA ILE A 37 -26.75 -29.09 -7.83
C ILE A 37 -25.71 -29.16 -6.70
N LEU A 38 -25.63 -30.29 -6.00
CA LEU A 38 -24.63 -30.49 -4.93
C LEU A 38 -23.20 -30.40 -5.48
N PHE A 39 -22.92 -31.01 -6.63
CA PHE A 39 -21.62 -30.94 -7.27
C PHE A 39 -21.27 -29.50 -7.69
N PHE A 40 -22.24 -28.76 -8.23
CA PHE A 40 -22.07 -27.36 -8.61
C PHE A 40 -21.78 -26.46 -7.40
N CYS A 41 -22.51 -26.65 -6.29
CA CYS A 41 -22.24 -25.96 -5.02
C CYS A 41 -20.82 -26.24 -4.51
N ILE A 42 -20.37 -27.51 -4.54
CA ILE A 42 -19.01 -27.89 -4.14
C ILE A 42 -17.97 -27.27 -5.08
N CYS A 43 -18.21 -27.23 -6.39
CA CYS A 43 -17.32 -26.58 -7.35
C CYS A 43 -17.17 -25.08 -7.05
N ILE A 44 -18.26 -24.35 -6.83
CA ILE A 44 -18.21 -22.92 -6.48
C ILE A 44 -17.41 -22.71 -5.19
N LEU A 45 -17.66 -23.53 -4.16
CA LEU A 45 -16.92 -23.47 -2.90
C LEU A 45 -15.42 -23.75 -3.11
N CYS A 46 -15.05 -24.74 -3.92
CA CYS A 46 -13.66 -25.06 -4.25
C CYS A 46 -12.95 -23.92 -5.01
N LEU A 47 -13.62 -23.30 -5.99
CA LEU A 47 -13.08 -22.15 -6.72
C LEU A 47 -12.89 -20.96 -5.77
N TYR A 48 -13.87 -20.71 -4.89
CA TYR A 48 -13.79 -19.65 -3.88
C TYR A 48 -12.63 -19.87 -2.89
N GLN A 49 -12.43 -21.12 -2.44
CA GLN A 49 -11.31 -21.49 -1.58
C GLN A 49 -9.97 -21.37 -2.29
N LYS A 50 -9.87 -21.74 -3.58
CA LYS A 50 -8.64 -21.60 -4.37
C LYS A 50 -8.23 -20.12 -4.51
N LYS A 51 -9.20 -19.21 -4.69
CA LYS A 51 -8.96 -17.75 -4.64
C LYS A 51 -8.33 -17.32 -3.32
N ARG A 52 -8.93 -17.77 -2.20
CA ARG A 52 -8.44 -17.42 -0.86
C ARG A 52 -7.07 -18.02 -0.57
N LYS A 53 -6.78 -19.24 -1.04
CA LYS A 53 -5.47 -19.87 -0.88
C LYS A 53 -4.39 -19.16 -1.70
N ALA A 54 -4.67 -18.74 -2.93
CA ALA A 54 -3.72 -17.93 -3.71
C ALA A 54 -3.41 -16.59 -3.03
N GLN A 55 -4.45 -15.90 -2.53
CA GLN A 55 -4.27 -14.66 -1.75
C GLN A 55 -3.56 -14.87 -0.40
N ARG A 56 -3.74 -16.03 0.25
CA ARG A 56 -3.05 -16.39 1.48
C ARG A 56 -1.61 -16.83 1.24
N ALA A 57 -1.32 -17.48 0.11
CA ALA A 57 0.04 -17.88 -0.26
C ALA A 57 0.90 -16.66 -0.60
N GLU A 58 0.37 -15.66 -1.34
CA GLU A 58 1.06 -14.38 -1.53
C GLU A 58 1.28 -13.63 -0.22
N LYS A 59 0.32 -13.67 0.73
CA LYS A 59 0.49 -13.06 2.05
C LYS A 59 1.47 -13.83 2.96
N GLY A 60 1.50 -15.16 2.89
CA GLY A 60 2.35 -16.01 3.73
C GLY A 60 3.83 -15.99 3.34
N VAL A 61 4.15 -15.83 2.05
CA VAL A 61 5.54 -15.66 1.59
C VAL A 61 6.14 -14.30 2.00
N VAL A 62 5.28 -13.32 2.29
CA VAL A 62 5.70 -12.00 2.79
C VAL A 62 6.03 -12.03 4.29
N GLU A 63 5.43 -12.94 5.07
CA GLU A 63 5.50 -12.95 6.54
C GLU A 63 6.84 -13.44 7.12
N ASP A 64 7.56 -14.29 6.41
CA ASP A 64 8.80 -14.95 6.91
C ASP A 64 10.02 -14.00 6.97
N ASN A 65 9.90 -12.77 6.46
CA ASN A 65 10.92 -11.71 6.55
C ASN A 65 10.33 -10.39 7.04
N LEU A 66 9.16 -10.43 7.70
CA LEU A 66 8.53 -9.22 8.21
C LEU A 66 9.31 -8.73 9.44
N PRO A 67 9.66 -7.43 9.50
CA PRO A 67 10.17 -6.84 10.73
C PRO A 67 9.14 -7.07 11.86
N THR A 68 9.49 -7.76 12.93
CA THR A 68 8.62 -7.98 14.11
C THR A 68 8.80 -6.87 15.15
N GLY A 69 7.72 -6.47 15.84
CA GLY A 69 7.78 -5.46 16.92
C GLY A 69 7.40 -4.03 16.53
N TYR A 70 6.80 -3.84 15.36
CA TYR A 70 6.29 -2.53 14.92
C TYR A 70 4.97 -2.18 15.61
N SER A 71 4.76 -0.89 15.88
CA SER A 71 3.48 -0.38 16.38
C SER A 71 2.46 -0.20 15.26
N TYR A 72 2.91 0.24 14.08
CA TYR A 72 2.03 0.51 12.93
C TYR A 72 2.70 0.14 11.61
N VAL A 73 1.88 -0.33 10.66
CA VAL A 73 2.28 -0.60 9.27
C VAL A 73 1.31 0.07 8.30
N MET A 74 1.88 0.63 7.24
CA MET A 74 1.19 1.32 6.17
C MET A 74 1.73 0.91 4.81
N SER A 75 0.84 0.68 3.84
CA SER A 75 1.23 0.65 2.43
C SER A 75 1.15 2.05 1.83
N ALA A 76 2.20 2.44 1.11
CA ALA A 76 2.33 3.72 0.43
C ALA A 76 3.14 3.55 -0.86
N LYS A 77 3.12 4.55 -1.74
CA LYS A 77 3.91 4.56 -2.97
C LYS A 77 5.17 5.37 -2.77
N HIS A 78 6.32 4.78 -3.01
CA HIS A 78 7.61 5.48 -2.95
C HIS A 78 7.65 6.58 -4.02
N MET A 79 8.08 7.78 -3.63
CA MET A 79 8.28 8.89 -4.57
C MET A 79 9.76 9.16 -4.76
N ASP A 80 10.50 9.41 -3.68
CA ASP A 80 11.93 9.71 -3.75
C ASP A 80 12.64 9.39 -2.43
N GLY A 81 13.98 9.28 -2.47
CA GLY A 81 14.85 9.14 -1.29
C GLY A 81 15.42 7.75 -1.03
N LEU A 82 14.90 6.72 -1.68
CA LEU A 82 15.42 5.35 -1.64
C LEU A 82 15.82 4.90 -3.04
N PRO A 83 16.73 3.92 -3.20
CA PRO A 83 17.15 3.39 -4.50
C PRO A 83 16.08 2.46 -5.10
N TRP A 84 14.84 2.94 -5.11
CA TRP A 84 13.67 2.28 -5.67
C TRP A 84 13.09 3.16 -6.77
N GLY A 85 12.39 2.52 -7.72
CA GLY A 85 11.65 3.26 -8.74
C GLY A 85 10.57 4.15 -8.13
N GLU A 86 10.25 5.24 -8.84
CA GLU A 86 9.11 6.09 -8.52
C GLU A 86 7.80 5.29 -8.57
N GLN A 87 6.83 5.69 -7.76
CA GLN A 87 5.50 5.07 -7.60
C GLN A 87 5.50 3.61 -7.17
N ALA A 88 6.63 3.07 -6.70
CA ALA A 88 6.71 1.69 -6.30
C ALA A 88 5.96 1.42 -4.99
N ASP A 89 5.13 0.37 -4.96
CA ASP A 89 4.43 -0.04 -3.75
C ASP A 89 5.42 -0.53 -2.68
N CYS A 90 5.28 0.03 -1.48
CA CYS A 90 6.16 -0.27 -0.35
C CYS A 90 5.37 -0.21 0.97
N ASN A 91 5.95 -0.84 1.99
CA ASN A 91 5.40 -0.81 3.34
C ASN A 91 6.31 0.01 4.25
N VAL A 92 5.72 0.95 4.97
CA VAL A 92 6.40 1.76 6.00
C VAL A 92 5.98 1.25 7.36
N TYR A 93 6.93 0.77 8.13
CA TYR A 93 6.74 0.27 9.49
C TYR A 93 7.24 1.33 10.47
N LEU A 94 6.44 1.61 11.49
CA LEU A 94 6.79 2.48 12.60
C LEU A 94 7.11 1.62 13.81
N TYR A 95 8.34 1.77 14.31
CA TYR A 95 8.81 1.22 15.57
C TYR A 95 8.91 2.33 16.63
N PRO A 96 9.07 1.99 17.91
CA PRO A 96 9.29 2.99 18.96
C PRO A 96 10.52 3.87 18.73
N ASP A 97 11.58 3.34 18.11
CA ASP A 97 12.89 3.99 17.97
C ASP A 97 13.28 4.31 16.51
N LYS A 98 12.53 3.81 15.52
CA LYS A 98 12.93 3.87 14.10
C LYS A 98 11.76 3.75 13.14
N TYR A 99 12.01 4.10 11.88
CA TYR A 99 11.15 3.78 10.76
C TYR A 99 11.83 2.75 9.87
N VAL A 100 11.07 1.76 9.41
CA VAL A 100 11.57 0.70 8.53
C VAL A 100 10.76 0.70 7.23
N PHE A 101 11.44 0.90 6.12
CA PHE A 101 10.87 0.88 4.78
C PHE A 101 11.17 -0.48 4.15
N TRP A 102 10.13 -1.21 3.76
CA TRP A 102 10.26 -2.56 3.23
C TRP A 102 9.64 -2.67 1.84
N ARG A 103 10.37 -3.32 0.93
CA ARG A 103 9.90 -3.62 -0.42
C ARG A 103 10.64 -4.82 -0.98
N ASN A 104 9.92 -5.86 -1.43
CA ASN A 104 10.49 -7.01 -2.15
C ASN A 104 11.77 -7.57 -1.51
N LYS A 105 11.75 -7.84 -0.19
CA LYS A 105 12.88 -8.30 0.64
C LYS A 105 14.00 -7.27 0.89
N ASN A 106 13.98 -6.11 0.25
CA ASN A 106 14.86 -5.00 0.58
C ASN A 106 14.28 -4.19 1.74
N THR A 107 15.13 -3.86 2.71
CA THR A 107 14.74 -3.12 3.91
C THR A 107 15.70 -1.96 4.13
N TYR A 108 15.15 -0.76 4.31
CA TYR A 108 15.90 0.42 4.74
C TYR A 108 15.40 0.84 6.11
N THR A 109 16.33 1.09 7.03
CA THR A 109 16.01 1.51 8.40
C THR A 109 16.51 2.92 8.62
N LEU A 110 15.66 3.77 9.19
CA LEU A 110 15.97 5.14 9.57
C LEU A 110 15.71 5.31 11.06
N SER A 111 16.79 5.49 11.83
CA SER A 111 16.69 5.77 13.28
C SER A 111 16.01 7.12 13.49
N MET A 112 15.15 7.22 14.50
CA MET A 112 14.52 8.48 14.92
C MET A 112 15.55 9.59 15.19
N ASP A 113 16.73 9.24 15.72
CA ASP A 113 17.78 10.22 16.08
C ASP A 113 18.37 10.97 14.87
N LYS A 114 18.26 10.36 13.67
CA LYS A 114 18.75 10.98 12.43
C LYS A 114 17.68 11.83 11.76
N ILE A 115 16.43 11.74 12.22
CA ILE A 115 15.29 12.43 11.63
C ILE A 115 15.22 13.83 12.23
N THR A 116 15.14 14.82 11.36
CA THR A 116 14.99 16.22 11.75
C THR A 116 13.55 16.68 11.63
N ASP A 117 12.75 16.06 10.77
CA ASP A 117 11.31 16.33 10.65
C ASP A 117 10.54 15.16 10.02
N VAL A 118 9.28 15.00 10.41
CA VAL A 118 8.31 14.10 9.76
C VAL A 118 7.01 14.86 9.56
N CYS A 119 6.60 15.06 8.32
CA CYS A 119 5.39 15.83 8.02
C CYS A 119 4.54 15.19 6.92
N ILE A 120 3.25 15.57 6.90
CA ILE A 120 2.33 15.23 5.83
C ILE A 120 2.00 16.52 5.10
N LYS A 121 2.18 16.53 3.78
CA LYS A 121 1.90 17.68 2.91
C LYS A 121 1.12 17.23 1.69
N THR A 122 0.28 18.11 1.17
CA THR A 122 -0.44 17.91 -0.10
C THR A 122 0.40 18.36 -1.29
N ASP A 123 0.07 17.88 -2.49
CA ASP A 123 0.62 18.41 -3.75
C ASP A 123 0.50 19.94 -3.82
N VAL A 124 -0.66 20.50 -3.45
CA VAL A 124 -0.90 21.95 -3.42
C VAL A 124 0.02 22.66 -2.42
N GLU A 125 0.22 22.12 -1.21
CA GLU A 125 1.12 22.70 -0.22
C GLU A 125 2.60 22.64 -0.66
N ILE A 126 3.02 21.53 -1.27
CA ILE A 126 4.38 21.36 -1.79
C ILE A 126 4.62 22.33 -2.96
N GLN A 127 3.64 22.47 -3.85
CA GLN A 127 3.71 23.42 -4.95
C GLN A 127 3.78 24.87 -4.44
N LYS A 128 2.92 25.25 -3.50
CA LYS A 128 2.94 26.59 -2.87
C LYS A 128 4.28 26.85 -2.20
N ALA A 129 4.81 25.89 -1.45
CA ALA A 129 6.13 25.99 -0.85
C ALA A 129 7.25 26.17 -1.89
N TYR A 130 7.14 25.53 -3.07
CA TYR A 130 8.11 25.68 -4.15
C TYR A 130 8.06 27.07 -4.83
N VAL A 131 6.86 27.62 -5.07
CA VAL A 131 6.70 28.91 -5.78
C VAL A 131 6.78 30.14 -4.85
N SER A 132 6.60 29.97 -3.55
CA SER A 132 6.71 31.03 -2.54
C SER A 132 8.07 31.00 -1.85
N SER A 133 9.11 31.47 -2.54
CA SER A 133 10.48 31.60 -2.00
C SER A 133 10.67 32.77 -1.01
N VAL A 134 9.66 33.09 -0.18
CA VAL A 134 9.73 34.18 0.79
C VAL A 134 9.03 33.76 2.09
N GLY A 135 9.79 33.59 3.17
CA GLY A 135 9.25 33.68 4.54
C GLY A 135 9.18 32.40 5.40
N GLY A 136 10.34 31.83 5.77
CA GLY A 136 10.70 31.81 7.20
C GLY A 136 10.19 30.74 8.18
N ALA A 137 9.40 29.72 7.82
CA ALA A 137 8.94 28.75 8.86
C ALA A 137 8.84 27.28 8.47
N ILE A 138 9.20 26.92 7.24
CA ILE A 138 9.33 25.52 6.83
C ILE A 138 10.68 25.44 6.15
N GLY A 139 11.59 24.60 6.67
CA GLY A 139 12.86 24.36 6.03
C GLY A 139 12.65 23.99 4.56
N GLY A 140 12.92 24.95 3.67
CA GLY A 140 13.22 24.72 2.26
C GLY A 140 12.08 24.72 1.25
N ALA A 141 11.76 25.91 0.75
CA ALA A 141 11.19 26.08 -0.59
C ALA A 141 12.08 25.48 -1.71
N ALA A 142 13.39 25.33 -1.46
CA ALA A 142 14.35 24.67 -2.35
C ALA A 142 14.57 23.16 -2.06
N LEU A 143 13.93 22.59 -1.02
CA LEU A 143 14.39 21.32 -0.42
C LEU A 143 13.75 20.04 -0.97
N PHE A 144 12.62 20.11 -1.68
CA PHE A 144 11.99 18.89 -2.19
C PHE A 144 12.62 18.33 -3.47
N GLY A 145 13.66 18.96 -4.03
CA GLY A 145 14.45 18.42 -5.14
C GLY A 145 13.61 17.76 -6.23
N LYS A 146 13.79 16.44 -6.41
CA LYS A 146 13.04 15.64 -7.39
C LYS A 146 11.55 15.54 -7.06
N LEU A 147 11.15 15.43 -5.79
CA LEU A 147 9.74 15.44 -5.38
C LEU A 147 9.05 16.74 -5.78
N GLY A 148 9.71 17.88 -5.58
CA GLY A 148 9.21 19.20 -6.00
C GLY A 148 9.05 19.29 -7.52
N ALA A 149 10.06 18.85 -8.28
CA ALA A 149 10.00 18.82 -9.75
C ALA A 149 8.90 17.88 -10.28
N MET A 150 8.75 16.70 -9.68
CA MET A 150 7.68 15.74 -10.02
C MET A 150 6.29 16.32 -9.78
N ILE A 151 6.07 16.98 -8.64
CA ILE A 151 4.77 17.59 -8.33
C ILE A 151 4.53 18.81 -9.22
N GLY A 152 5.53 19.67 -9.39
CA GLY A 152 5.44 20.84 -10.27
C GLY A 152 5.14 20.48 -11.74
N GLY A 153 5.68 19.36 -12.23
CA GLY A 153 5.35 18.83 -13.55
C GLY A 153 3.89 18.37 -13.68
N ARG A 154 3.36 17.69 -12.65
CA ARG A 154 1.98 17.18 -12.61
C ARG A 154 0.91 18.29 -12.62
N VAL A 155 1.27 19.51 -12.26
CA VAL A 155 0.36 20.68 -12.29
C VAL A 155 -0.18 20.94 -13.70
N LYS A 156 0.61 20.65 -14.74
CA LYS A 156 0.15 20.80 -16.13
C LYS A 156 -0.81 19.70 -16.58
N GLU A 157 -0.84 18.55 -15.91
CA GLU A 157 -1.61 17.37 -16.32
C GLU A 157 -2.92 17.18 -15.54
N LYS A 158 -3.02 17.68 -14.30
CA LYS A 158 -4.25 17.56 -13.49
C LYS A 158 -5.25 18.67 -13.82
N THR A 159 -6.20 18.37 -14.69
CA THR A 159 -7.47 19.12 -14.81
C THR A 159 -8.46 18.76 -13.69
N ASP A 160 -8.22 17.63 -12.99
CA ASP A 160 -9.07 17.11 -11.91
C ASP A 160 -8.51 17.42 -10.51
N THR A 161 -9.40 17.86 -9.60
CA THR A 161 -9.18 18.25 -8.19
C THR A 161 -8.78 17.08 -7.26
N THR A 162 -7.98 16.13 -7.73
CA THR A 162 -7.52 15.01 -6.89
C THR A 162 -6.32 15.48 -6.07
N ILE A 163 -6.56 15.85 -4.81
CA ILE A 163 -5.52 16.27 -3.86
C ILE A 163 -4.74 15.03 -3.39
N SER A 164 -3.50 14.89 -3.85
CA SER A 164 -2.58 13.84 -3.38
C SER A 164 -1.92 14.27 -2.07
N LYS A 165 -1.79 13.34 -1.11
CA LYS A 165 -1.08 13.56 0.15
C LYS A 165 0.25 12.81 0.13
N PHE A 166 1.27 13.42 0.70
CA PHE A 166 2.63 12.90 0.77
C PHE A 166 3.10 12.88 2.23
N LEU A 167 3.68 11.75 2.65
CA LEU A 167 4.40 11.62 3.91
C LEU A 167 5.89 11.80 3.62
N ILE A 168 6.51 12.76 4.30
CA ILE A 168 7.90 13.16 4.06
C ILE A 168 8.70 13.00 5.35
N PHE A 169 9.83 12.31 5.24
CA PHE A 169 10.83 12.15 6.29
C PHE A 169 12.07 12.93 5.91
N THR A 170 12.42 13.90 6.74
CA THR A 170 13.64 14.69 6.59
C THR A 170 14.68 14.15 7.56
N TYR A 171 15.88 13.83 7.09
CA TYR A 171 16.92 13.25 7.91
C TYR A 171 18.31 13.77 7.54
N ASN A 172 19.21 13.80 8.51
CA ASN A 172 20.60 14.13 8.27
C ASN A 172 21.39 12.87 7.90
N LYS A 173 22.13 12.94 6.81
CA LYS A 173 23.09 11.93 6.40
C LYS A 173 24.42 12.61 6.13
N ASP A 174 25.40 12.37 7.01
CA ASP A 174 26.77 12.85 6.88
C ASP A 174 26.88 14.37 6.72
N GLY A 175 26.02 15.12 7.43
CA GLY A 175 25.97 16.59 7.37
C GLY A 175 25.04 17.15 6.30
N GLU A 176 24.56 16.31 5.36
CA GLU A 176 23.60 16.70 4.33
C GLU A 176 22.17 16.38 4.74
N THR A 177 21.24 17.30 4.49
CA THR A 177 19.81 17.05 4.69
C THR A 177 19.25 16.28 3.49
N LYS A 178 18.69 15.10 3.74
CA LYS A 178 18.06 14.22 2.74
C LYS A 178 16.60 13.95 3.08
N TYR A 179 15.86 13.52 2.08
CA TYR A 179 14.42 13.30 2.16
C TYR A 179 14.07 11.89 1.74
N ILE A 180 13.07 11.30 2.40
CA ILE A 180 12.35 10.12 1.91
C ILE A 180 10.88 10.51 1.83
N SER A 181 10.25 10.26 0.69
CA SER A 181 8.87 10.67 0.45
C SER A 181 8.01 9.55 -0.11
N PHE A 182 6.77 9.50 0.36
CA PHE A 182 5.78 8.53 -0.04
C PHE A 182 4.45 9.20 -0.34
N GLU A 183 3.81 8.84 -1.44
CA GLU A 183 2.41 9.19 -1.70
C GLU A 183 1.51 8.26 -0.90
N ILE A 184 0.61 8.84 -0.11
CA ILE A 184 -0.33 8.13 0.76
C ILE A 184 -1.76 8.25 0.23
N PRO A 185 -2.57 7.17 0.32
CA PRO A 185 -3.98 7.24 -0.05
C PRO A 185 -4.73 8.30 0.78
N PHE A 186 -5.65 9.03 0.15
CA PHE A 186 -6.37 10.16 0.76
C PHE A 186 -7.02 9.81 2.12
N TYR A 187 -7.57 8.60 2.24
CA TYR A 187 -8.28 8.08 3.42
C TYR A 187 -7.40 7.34 4.44
N ASN A 188 -6.09 7.54 4.41
CA ASN A 188 -5.19 6.81 5.29
C ASN A 188 -5.18 7.34 6.74
N LYS A 189 -6.02 6.74 7.61
CA LYS A 189 -6.11 7.06 9.05
C LYS A 189 -4.83 6.75 9.84
N LYS A 190 -3.89 5.98 9.28
CA LYS A 190 -2.64 5.62 9.96
C LYS A 190 -1.55 6.67 9.78
N ALA A 191 -1.59 7.50 8.73
CA ALA A 191 -0.50 8.43 8.39
C ALA A 191 -0.22 9.46 9.49
N PRO A 192 -1.25 10.09 10.09
CA PRO A 192 -1.02 11.03 11.20
C PRO A 192 -0.31 10.40 12.40
N LYS A 193 -0.37 9.07 12.57
CA LYS A 193 0.32 8.38 13.67
C LYS A 193 1.84 8.42 13.52
N TYR A 194 2.36 8.46 12.30
CA TYR A 194 3.81 8.54 12.03
C TYR A 194 4.36 9.89 12.48
N VAL A 195 3.64 10.98 12.15
CA VAL A 195 3.98 12.34 12.60
C VAL A 195 3.86 12.47 14.12
N LYS A 196 2.76 11.98 14.70
CA LYS A 196 2.53 12.03 16.15
C LYS A 196 3.58 11.25 16.94
N ALA A 197 4.02 10.10 16.44
CA ALA A 197 5.08 9.30 17.07
C ALA A 197 6.40 10.07 17.14
N TYR A 198 6.80 10.71 16.03
CA TYR A 198 7.98 11.58 16.01
C TYR A 198 7.86 12.75 16.98
N GLN A 199 6.72 13.45 16.97
CA GLN A 199 6.49 14.59 17.86
C GLN A 199 6.52 14.21 19.34
N ALA A 200 5.92 13.06 19.71
CA ALA A 200 5.95 12.57 21.08
C ALA A 200 7.37 12.28 21.59
N GLN A 201 8.23 11.73 20.72
CA GLN A 201 9.62 11.45 21.06
C GLN A 201 10.49 12.70 21.11
N ALA A 202 10.26 13.67 20.21
CA ALA A 202 10.92 14.97 20.23
C ALA A 202 10.58 15.78 21.50
N SER A 203 9.32 15.76 21.94
CA SER A 203 8.90 16.40 23.20
C SER A 203 9.46 15.72 24.44
N GLY A 204 9.69 14.40 24.41
CA GLY A 204 10.32 13.66 25.50
C GLY A 204 11.80 14.01 25.70
N HIS A 205 12.55 14.28 24.62
CA HIS A 205 13.97 14.64 24.69
C HIS A 205 14.23 16.06 25.22
N GLN A 206 13.24 16.96 25.17
CA GLN A 206 13.39 18.33 25.67
C GLN A 206 13.31 18.45 27.20
N ASN A 207 12.85 17.39 27.90
CA ASN A 207 12.74 17.40 29.36
C ASN A 207 13.98 16.91 30.12
N PHE A 208 15.08 16.56 29.42
CA PHE A 208 16.32 16.07 30.04
C PHE A 208 17.51 17.03 29.89
N GLN A 209 17.25 18.29 29.54
CA GLN A 209 18.25 19.36 29.53
C GLN A 209 17.79 20.52 30.42
N LEU A 210 17.83 20.28 31.74
CA LEU A 210 17.86 21.32 32.78
C LEU A 210 18.92 20.94 33.80
#